data_AF-A0A6P1BRT2-F1
#
_entry.id   AF-A0A6P1BRT2-F1
#
_cell.length_a   1.000
_cell.length_b   1.000
_cell.length_c   1.000
_cell.angle_alpha   90.00
_cell.angle_beta   90.00
_cell.angle_gamma   90.00
#
_symmetry.space_group_name_H-M   'P 1'
#
loop_
_entity.id
_entity.type
_entity.pdbx_description
1 polymer ?
#
loop_
_entity_poly.entity_id
_entity_poly.type
_entity_poly.pdbx_seq_one_letter_code
_entity_poly.pdbx_strand_id
1 'polypeptide(L)' 'MTLQISQRGKQYLKTAETLLRSAKAVTDQAIADQLKALADNYERRAEKASRDDAEKALARAAATAESEWIA' A
#
# COMPACT_ATOMS: atom_id res chain seq x y z
N MET A 1 1.30 4.74 15.50
CA MET A 1 2.52 4.33 14.79
C MET A 1 2.38 4.75 13.34
N THR A 2 3.25 5.61 12.83
CA THR A 2 3.27 5.97 11.40
C THR A 2 3.92 4.80 10.66
N LEU A 3 3.12 3.96 10.00
CA LEU A 3 3.66 2.90 9.13
C LEU A 3 4.48 3.55 8.02
N GLN A 4 5.78 3.25 7.94
CA GLN A 4 6.60 3.64 6.80
C GLN A 4 6.00 2.98 5.55
N ILE A 5 5.43 3.78 4.65
CA ILE A 5 4.80 3.26 3.45
C ILE A 5 5.88 2.70 2.54
N SER A 6 5.77 1.42 2.20
CA SER A 6 6.74 0.77 1.31
C SER A 6 6.70 1.37 -0.09
N GLN A 7 7.75 1.15 -0.90
CA GLN A 7 7.77 1.65 -2.27
C GLN A 7 6.57 1.17 -3.09
N ARG A 8 6.18 -0.09 -2.90
CA ARG A 8 4.97 -0.67 -3.49
C ARG A 8 3.70 -0.01 -2.95
N GLY A 9 3.64 0.26 -1.65
CA GLY A 9 2.55 1.03 -1.06
C GLY A 9 2.40 2.44 -1.66
N LYS A 10 3.52 3.14 -1.90
CA LYS A 10 3.53 4.47 -2.52
C LYS A 10 2.96 4.45 -3.94
N GLN A 11 3.24 3.40 -4.72
CA GLN A 11 2.67 3.26 -6.06
C GLN A 11 1.14 3.08 -6.00
N TYR A 12 0.64 2.26 -5.07
CA TYR A 12 -0.80 2.10 -4.89
C TYR A 12 -1.49 3.40 -4.44
N LEU A 13 -0.89 4.17 -3.54
CA LEU A 13 -1.44 5.47 -3.14
C LEU A 13 -1.48 6.45 -4.30
N LYS A 14 -0.42 6.53 -5.12
CA LYS A 14 -0.41 7.37 -6.32
C LYS A 14 -1.54 7.01 -7.29
N THR A 15 -1.84 5.71 -7.42
CA THR A 15 -3.00 5.26 -8.21
C THR A 15 -4.32 5.70 -7.57
N ALA A 16 -4.50 5.54 -6.26
CA ALA A 16 -5.69 6.00 -5.54
C ALA A 16 -5.92 7.51 -5.71
N GLU A 17 -4.88 8.33 -5.54
CA GLU A 17 -4.94 9.78 -5.75
C GLU A 17 -5.35 10.14 -7.19
N THR A 18 -4.82 9.42 -8.17
CA THR A 18 -5.16 9.61 -9.60
C THR A 18 -6.64 9.27 -9.86
N LEU A 19 -7.15 8.20 -9.25
CA LEU A 19 -8.55 7.79 -9.36
C LEU A 19 -9.48 8.81 -8.72
N LEU A 20 -9.15 9.31 -7.53
CA LEU A 20 -9.93 10.36 -6.84
C LEU A 20 -9.94 11.66 -7.64
N ARG A 21 -8.81 12.04 -8.26
CA ARG A 21 -8.75 13.20 -9.15
C ARG A 21 -9.65 13.01 -10.37
N SER A 22 -9.66 11.81 -10.96
CA SER A 22 -10.52 11.47 -12.09
C SER A 22 -11.99 11.48 -11.69
N ALA A 23 -12.33 10.97 -10.50
CA ALA A 23 -13.69 10.98 -9.97
C ALA A 23 -14.24 12.40 -9.81
N LYS A 24 -13.40 13.37 -9.45
CA LYS A 24 -13.77 14.79 -9.35
C LYS A 24 -14.01 15.46 -10.71
N ALA A 25 -13.45 14.92 -11.79
CA ALA A 25 -13.58 15.47 -13.13
C ALA A 25 -14.75 14.85 -13.93
N VAL A 26 -15.31 13.75 -13.44
CA VAL A 26 -16.41 13.02 -14.08
C VAL A 26 -17.76 13.61 -13.65
N THR A 27 -18.66 13.81 -14.61
CA THR A 27 -20.04 14.28 -14.37
C THR A 27 -20.99 13.13 -14.04
N ASP A 28 -20.71 11.92 -14.53
CA ASP A 28 -21.53 10.74 -14.24
C ASP A 28 -21.27 10.25 -12.81
N GLN A 29 -22.30 10.34 -11.99
CA GLN A 29 -22.22 10.00 -10.57
C GLN A 29 -21.87 8.53 -10.34
N ALA A 30 -22.38 7.61 -11.17
CA ALA A 30 -22.11 6.18 -11.01
C ALA A 30 -20.65 5.85 -11.36
N ILE A 31 -20.08 6.52 -12.35
CA ILE A 31 -18.64 6.39 -12.67
C ILE A 31 -17.78 7.02 -11.57
N ALA A 32 -18.17 8.18 -11.05
CA ALA A 32 -17.45 8.82 -9.95
C ALA A 32 -17.39 7.93 -8.70
N ASP A 33 -18.50 7.26 -8.35
CA ASP A 33 -18.57 6.38 -7.19
C ASP A 33 -17.78 5.07 -7.39
N GLN A 34 -17.76 4.52 -8.61
CA GLN A 34 -16.88 3.39 -8.94
C GLN A 34 -15.39 3.76 -8.81
N LEU A 35 -15.00 4.95 -9.27
CA LEU A 35 -13.61 5.43 -9.14
C LEU A 35 -13.19 5.62 -7.69
N LYS A 36 -14.09 6.12 -6.82
CA LYS A 36 -13.86 6.21 -5.38
C LYS A 36 -13.70 4.83 -4.74
N ALA A 37 -14.60 3.89 -5.03
CA ALA A 37 -14.52 2.54 -4.51
C ALA A 37 -13.21 1.84 -4.93
N LEU A 38 -12.72 2.11 -6.14
CA LEU A 38 -11.43 1.62 -6.59
C LEU A 38 -10.26 2.30 -5.84
N ALA A 39 -10.33 3.61 -5.61
CA ALA A 39 -9.34 4.33 -4.81
C ALA A 39 -9.23 3.75 -3.39
N ASP A 40 -10.35 3.53 -2.71
CA ASP A 40 -10.40 2.91 -1.37
C ASP A 40 -9.80 1.50 -1.37
N ASN A 41 -9.93 0.76 -2.48
CA ASN A 41 -9.27 -0.53 -2.63
C ASN A 41 -7.75 -0.39 -2.73
N TYR A 42 -7.27 0.58 -3.50
CA TYR A 42 -5.84 0.85 -3.65
C TYR A 42 -5.19 1.36 -2.37
N GLU A 43 -5.87 2.19 -1.58
CA GLU A 43 -5.39 2.62 -0.26
C GLU A 43 -5.18 1.42 0.67
N ARG A 44 -6.17 0.50 0.74
CA ARG A 44 -6.04 -0.74 1.52
C ARG A 44 -4.89 -1.62 1.02
N ARG A 45 -4.66 -1.70 -0.29
CA ARG A 45 -3.51 -2.41 -0.85
C ARG A 45 -2.18 -1.75 -0.50
N ALA A 46 -2.15 -0.42 -0.40
CA ALA A 46 -0.95 0.29 0.00
C ALA A 46 -0.54 -0.02 1.44
N GLU A 47 -1.52 -0.04 2.34
CA GLU A 47 -1.30 -0.43 3.73
C GLU A 47 -0.85 -1.88 3.83
N LYS A 48 -1.55 -2.80 3.14
CA LYS A 48 -1.18 -4.22 3.12
C LYS A 48 0.24 -4.42 2.60
N ALA A 49 0.62 -3.77 1.50
CA ALA A 49 1.97 -3.87 0.96
C ALA A 49 3.04 -3.42 1.96
N SER A 50 2.75 -2.38 2.75
CA SER A 50 3.67 -1.88 3.77
C SER A 50 3.83 -2.87 4.93
N ARG A 51 2.73 -3.53 5.33
CA ARG A 51 2.75 -4.58 6.35
C ARG A 51 3.51 -5.82 5.86
N ASP A 52 3.17 -6.32 4.67
CA ASP A 52 3.84 -7.49 4.06
C ASP A 52 5.36 -7.26 3.94
N ASP A 53 5.79 -6.05 3.55
CA ASP A 53 7.22 -5.72 3.39
C ASP A 53 7.92 -5.60 4.75
N ALA A 54 7.25 -5.06 5.78
CA ALA A 54 7.76 -5.00 7.14
C ALA A 54 7.91 -6.40 7.75
N GLU A 55 6.91 -7.27 7.59
CA GLU A 55 6.98 -8.68 8.03
C GLU A 55 8.15 -9.42 7.38
N LYS A 56 8.36 -9.20 6.07
CA LYS A 56 9.49 -9.79 5.35
C LYS A 56 10.84 -9.27 5.84
N ALA A 57 10.93 -7.99 6.19
CA ALA A 57 12.15 -7.42 6.76
C ALA A 57 12.46 -8.01 8.14
N LEU A 58 11.44 -8.17 8.98
CA LEU A 58 11.57 -8.81 10.29
C LEU A 58 12.01 -10.27 10.18
N ALA A 59 11.41 -11.04 9.27
CA ALA A 59 11.80 -12.44 9.04
C ALA A 59 13.27 -12.57 8.58
N ARG A 60 13.74 -11.65 7.73
CA ARG A 60 15.16 -11.61 7.33
C ARG A 60 16.09 -11.29 8.49
N ALA A 61 15.73 -10.31 9.32
CA ALA A 61 16.53 -9.94 10.48
C ALA A 61 16.66 -11.09 11.49
N ALA A 62 15.57 -11.82 11.73
CA ALA A 62 15.57 -13.01 12.57
C ALA A 62 16.51 -14.10 12.03
N ALA A 63 16.42 -14.43 10.74
CA ALA A 63 17.27 -15.44 10.11
C ALA A 63 18.77 -15.06 10.14
N THR A 64 19.10 -13.77 9.98
CA THR A 64 20.48 -13.28 10.12
C THR A 64 20.97 -13.42 11.55
N ALA A 65 20.17 -13.01 12.55
CA ALA A 65 20.53 -13.14 13.97
C ALA A 65 20.73 -14.60 14.39
N GLU A 66 19.91 -15.52 13.88
CA GLU A 66 20.08 -16.97 14.10
C GLU A 66 21.38 -17.50 13.49
N SER A 67 21.75 -17.03 12.30
CA SER A 67 23.00 -17.43 11.63
C SER A 67 24.24 -16.90 12.36
N GLU A 68 24.17 -15.68 12.90
CA GLU A 68 25.26 -15.07 13.68
C GLU A 68 25.44 -15.73 15.04
N TRP A 69 24.37 -16.25 15.65
CA TRP A 69 24.45 -16.91 16.97
C TRP A 69 24.98 -18.35 16.90
N ILE A 70 24.87 -19.01 15.74
CA ILE A 70 25.35 -20.38 15.51
C ILE A 70 26.82 -20.40 15.02
N ALA A 71 27.37 -19.26 14.59
CA ALA A 71 28.75 -19.09 14.13
C ALA A 71 29.73 -18.77 15.27
#